data_AF-A0A949J5B0-F1
#
_entry.id   AF-A0A949J5B0-F1
#
_cell.length_a   1.000
_cell.length_b   1.000
_cell.length_c   1.000
_cell.angle_alpha   90.00
_cell.angle_beta   90.00
_cell.angle_gamma   90.00
#
_symmetry.space_group_name_H-M   'P 1'
#
loop_
_entity.id
_entity.type
_entity.pdbx_description
1 polymer ?
#
loop_
_entity_poly.entity_id
_entity_poly.type
_entity_poly.pdbx_seq_one_letter_code
_entity_poly.pdbx_strand_id
1 'polypeptide(L)'
;MPFVSLSLVNMITPPVQFPSVFKDGIDFALSASVLAIGVIACFFFFIEWLKHKHHKFLLYWSLGFLGIYWFQIPAILFHAGASFTLSDFNLFYSISFPLAFIGLVAIYKGIRSVGFLKPGWIKNYHLWIWMILSLAVFGTYVYLFGSAPDNYVIEFLVVFLFFLPVYFLNMYGLIQWKRDWKAVATKTINAGIVLMFVGLLIGLSENFLALRQILMYPPQFWFLAVASSRVMYLLQSVGMVFMITGFFFTHHGFKRMKSEDVKSIAGV
;
A
#
# COMPACT_ATOMS: atom_id res chain seq x y z
N MET A 1 -33.59 -17.83 -20.86
CA MET A 1 -32.91 -16.54 -21.14
C MET A 1 -31.90 -16.81 -22.24
N PRO A 2 -31.92 -16.09 -23.37
CA PRO A 2 -30.99 -16.39 -24.46
C PRO A 2 -29.59 -15.94 -24.06
N PHE A 3 -28.62 -16.83 -24.24
CA PHE A 3 -27.19 -16.56 -24.15
C PHE A 3 -26.83 -15.55 -25.24
N VAL A 4 -26.64 -14.29 -24.87
CA VAL A 4 -25.87 -13.35 -25.70
C VAL A 4 -24.41 -13.79 -25.58
N SER A 5 -23.84 -14.24 -26.69
CA SER A 5 -22.44 -14.68 -26.72
C SER A 5 -21.52 -13.52 -26.35
N LEU A 6 -20.55 -13.76 -25.46
CA LEU A 6 -19.51 -12.77 -25.08
C LEU A 6 -18.76 -12.19 -26.30
N SER A 7 -18.79 -12.88 -27.44
CA SER A 7 -18.24 -12.40 -28.71
C SER A 7 -18.98 -11.19 -29.29
N LEU A 8 -20.27 -11.00 -29.01
CA LEU A 8 -21.07 -9.87 -29.51
C LEU A 8 -20.90 -8.61 -28.65
N VAL A 9 -20.66 -8.76 -27.34
CA VAL A 9 -20.45 -7.60 -26.44
C VAL A 9 -19.11 -6.93 -26.72
N ASN A 10 -18.06 -7.70 -27.03
CA ASN A 10 -16.74 -7.16 -27.38
C ASN A 10 -16.69 -6.47 -28.77
N MET A 11 -17.70 -6.66 -29.62
CA MET A 11 -17.75 -6.04 -30.95
C MET A 11 -18.57 -4.75 -31.03
N ILE A 12 -19.35 -4.40 -29.98
CA ILE A 12 -20.31 -3.28 -30.04
C ILE A 12 -19.92 -2.12 -29.12
N THR A 13 -19.08 -2.34 -28.10
CA THR A 13 -18.56 -1.21 -27.32
C THR A 13 -17.31 -0.65 -28.00
N PRO A 14 -17.34 0.57 -28.57
CA PRO A 14 -16.11 1.24 -28.93
C PRO A 14 -15.21 1.30 -27.69
N PRO A 15 -13.86 1.34 -27.84
CA PRO A 15 -13.00 1.68 -26.71
C PRO A 15 -13.60 2.93 -26.09
N VAL A 16 -13.84 2.90 -24.78
CA VAL A 16 -14.29 4.08 -24.05
C VAL A 16 -13.19 5.12 -24.23
N GLN A 17 -13.35 5.99 -25.21
CA GLN A 17 -12.48 7.13 -25.41
C GLN A 17 -12.84 8.08 -24.30
N PHE A 18 -12.10 7.97 -23.19
CA PHE A 18 -12.16 8.95 -22.13
C PHE A 18 -11.84 10.31 -22.76
N PRO A 19 -12.72 11.32 -22.61
CA PRO A 19 -12.52 12.61 -23.25
C PRO A 19 -11.14 13.16 -22.88
N SER A 20 -10.49 13.80 -23.86
CA SER A 20 -9.15 14.40 -23.81
C SER A 20 -8.98 15.55 -22.79
N VAL A 21 -9.90 15.66 -21.84
CA VAL A 21 -10.00 16.70 -20.81
C VAL A 21 -9.01 16.47 -19.66
N PHE A 22 -8.39 15.29 -19.55
CA PHE A 22 -7.55 14.90 -18.40
C PHE A 22 -6.02 14.98 -18.62
N LYS A 23 -5.54 15.89 -19.49
CA LYS A 23 -4.11 16.24 -19.56
C LYS A 23 -3.72 17.23 -18.45
N ASP A 24 -4.09 16.93 -17.20
CA ASP A 24 -3.62 17.71 -16.07
C ASP A 24 -2.22 17.26 -15.71
N GLY A 25 -1.21 17.93 -16.26
CA GLY A 25 0.20 17.61 -16.02
C GLY A 25 0.59 17.57 -14.54
N ILE A 26 -0.20 18.21 -13.67
CA ILE A 26 -0.06 18.16 -12.21
C ILE A 26 -0.38 16.76 -11.67
N ASP A 27 -1.48 16.13 -12.10
CA ASP A 27 -1.89 14.83 -11.57
C ASP A 27 -0.94 13.72 -12.04
N PHE A 28 -0.48 13.80 -13.30
CA PHE A 28 0.63 12.99 -13.79
C PHE A 28 1.90 13.16 -12.95
N ALA A 29 2.32 14.42 -12.72
CA ALA A 29 3.53 14.71 -11.97
C ALA A 29 3.45 14.22 -10.52
N LEU A 30 2.28 14.35 -9.87
CA LEU A 30 2.05 13.83 -8.53
C LEU A 30 2.18 12.29 -8.51
N SER A 31 1.46 11.56 -9.36
CA SER A 31 1.54 10.10 -9.41
C SER A 31 2.95 9.59 -9.77
N ALA A 32 3.62 10.24 -10.73
CA ALA A 32 4.98 9.90 -11.12
C ALA A 32 5.99 10.16 -10.00
N SER A 33 5.84 11.27 -9.27
CA SER A 33 6.68 11.61 -8.12
C SER A 33 6.50 10.61 -6.99
N VAL A 34 5.25 10.21 -6.70
CA VAL A 34 4.92 9.16 -5.73
C VAL A 34 5.61 7.85 -6.12
N LEU A 35 5.44 7.39 -7.36
CA LEU A 35 6.09 6.16 -7.80
C LEU A 35 7.62 6.26 -7.69
N ALA A 36 8.22 7.37 -8.15
CA ALA A 36 9.66 7.58 -8.13
C ALA A 36 10.23 7.58 -6.71
N ILE A 37 9.65 8.35 -5.80
CA ILE A 37 10.07 8.40 -4.38
C ILE A 37 9.93 7.00 -3.76
N GLY A 38 8.90 6.25 -4.14
CA GLY A 38 8.61 4.91 -3.61
C GLY A 38 9.64 3.88 -4.04
N VAL A 39 9.98 3.91 -5.32
CA VAL A 39 11.04 3.08 -5.90
C VAL A 39 12.39 3.45 -5.29
N ILE A 40 12.71 4.73 -5.14
CA ILE A 40 13.95 5.19 -4.49
C ILE A 40 14.02 4.69 -3.04
N ALA A 41 12.94 4.83 -2.26
CA ALA A 41 12.89 4.32 -0.89
C ALA A 41 13.03 2.79 -0.84
N CYS A 42 12.37 2.06 -1.75
CA CYS A 42 12.50 0.62 -1.89
C CYS A 42 13.96 0.21 -2.12
N PHE A 43 14.65 0.84 -3.07
CA PHE A 43 16.06 0.57 -3.34
C PHE A 43 16.96 0.96 -2.17
N PHE A 44 16.72 2.10 -1.53
CA PHE A 44 17.47 2.54 -0.36
C PHE A 44 17.42 1.49 0.75
N PHE A 45 16.22 1.05 1.16
CA PHE A 45 16.07 0.05 2.21
C PHE A 45 16.62 -1.32 1.80
N PHE A 46 16.50 -1.69 0.51
CA PHE A 46 17.08 -2.93 0.00
C PHE A 46 18.62 -2.94 0.05
N ILE A 47 19.25 -1.86 -0.41
CA ILE A 47 20.71 -1.70 -0.38
C ILE A 47 21.21 -1.69 1.07
N GLU A 48 20.51 -0.97 1.96
CA GLU A 48 20.83 -0.96 3.37
C GLU A 48 20.67 -2.34 4.02
N TRP A 49 19.67 -3.11 3.61
CA TRP A 49 19.54 -4.51 4.03
C TRP A 49 20.70 -5.37 3.53
N LEU A 50 21.14 -5.21 2.27
CA LEU A 50 22.29 -5.96 1.74
C LEU A 50 23.57 -5.70 2.55
N LYS A 51 23.77 -4.46 3.01
CA LYS A 51 24.88 -4.08 3.91
C LYS A 51 24.71 -4.63 5.32
N HIS A 52 23.47 -4.77 5.79
CA HIS A 52 23.14 -5.19 7.15
C HIS A 52 22.14 -6.36 7.17
N LYS A 53 22.50 -7.51 6.58
CA LYS A 53 21.58 -8.65 6.38
C LYS A 53 20.84 -9.16 7.63
N HIS A 54 21.37 -8.87 8.82
CA HIS A 54 20.74 -9.19 10.10
C HIS A 54 19.51 -8.32 10.43
N HIS A 55 19.35 -7.16 9.78
CA HIS A 55 18.22 -6.24 9.93
C HIS A 55 17.08 -6.58 8.96
N LYS A 56 16.39 -7.70 9.22
CA LYS A 56 15.29 -8.19 8.35
C LYS A 56 14.16 -7.18 8.15
N PHE A 57 13.98 -6.21 9.06
CA PHE A 57 13.00 -5.15 8.93
C PHE A 57 13.19 -4.31 7.67
N LEU A 58 14.44 -4.07 7.26
CA LEU A 58 14.77 -3.29 6.06
C LEU A 58 14.27 -3.97 4.77
N LEU A 59 14.41 -5.31 4.70
CA LEU A 59 13.87 -6.09 3.58
C LEU A 59 12.34 -6.00 3.55
N TYR A 60 11.69 -6.13 4.70
CA TYR A 60 10.24 -6.04 4.79
C TYR A 60 9.70 -4.66 4.41
N TRP A 61 10.39 -3.58 4.81
CA TRP A 61 10.01 -2.22 4.41
C TRP A 61 10.23 -2.00 2.92
N SER A 62 11.33 -2.50 2.35
CA SER A 62 11.59 -2.46 0.91
C SER A 62 10.48 -3.17 0.11
N LEU A 63 10.15 -4.41 0.46
CA LEU A 63 9.06 -5.17 -0.16
C LEU A 63 7.70 -4.48 0.06
N GLY A 64 7.50 -3.88 1.23
CA GLY A 64 6.31 -3.13 1.57
C GLY A 64 6.07 -1.95 0.64
N PHE A 65 7.10 -1.13 0.43
CA PHE A 65 7.04 -0.01 -0.50
C PHE A 65 6.86 -0.46 -1.94
N LEU A 66 7.57 -1.49 -2.38
CA LEU A 66 7.38 -2.04 -3.73
C LEU A 66 5.92 -2.45 -3.98
N GLY A 67 5.33 -3.18 -3.04
CA GLY A 67 3.95 -3.66 -3.17
C GLY A 67 2.92 -2.54 -3.15
N ILE A 68 3.11 -1.53 -2.30
CA ILE A 68 2.20 -0.38 -2.19
C ILE A 68 2.28 0.52 -3.42
N TYR A 69 3.45 0.76 -4.01
CA TYR A 69 3.55 1.75 -5.11
C TYR A 69 3.25 1.20 -6.49
N TRP A 70 3.09 -0.12 -6.61
CA TRP A 70 2.68 -0.74 -7.87
C TRP A 70 1.37 -0.16 -8.43
N PHE A 71 0.41 0.24 -7.58
CA PHE A 71 -0.87 0.78 -8.05
C PHE A 71 -0.77 2.16 -8.72
N GLN A 72 0.37 2.86 -8.65
CA GLN A 72 0.54 4.14 -9.34
C GLN A 72 0.74 3.97 -10.85
N ILE A 73 1.14 2.79 -11.32
CA ILE A 73 1.45 2.55 -12.74
C ILE A 73 0.25 2.83 -13.66
N PRO A 74 -0.98 2.34 -13.40
CA PRO A 74 -2.13 2.63 -14.25
C PRO A 74 -2.57 4.08 -14.15
N ALA A 75 -2.44 4.71 -12.98
CA ALA A 75 -2.74 6.13 -12.83
C ALA A 75 -1.83 6.98 -13.73
N ILE A 76 -0.52 6.69 -13.72
CA ILE A 76 0.45 7.35 -14.59
C ILE A 76 0.13 7.11 -16.07
N LEU A 77 -0.14 5.86 -16.44
CA LEU A 77 -0.47 5.51 -17.81
C LEU A 77 -1.78 6.17 -18.28
N PHE A 78 -2.79 6.22 -17.41
CA PHE A 78 -4.08 6.88 -17.67
C PHE A 78 -3.87 8.38 -17.94
N HIS A 79 -3.13 9.07 -17.07
CA HIS A 79 -2.80 10.48 -17.26
C HIS A 79 -1.84 10.75 -18.43
N ALA A 80 -1.05 9.75 -18.84
CA ALA A 80 -0.24 9.81 -20.05
C ALA A 80 -1.07 9.65 -21.34
N GLY A 81 -2.37 9.40 -21.24
CA GLY A 81 -3.28 9.22 -22.37
C GLY A 81 -3.29 7.80 -22.93
N ALA A 82 -2.83 6.81 -22.16
CA ALA A 82 -2.97 5.41 -22.56
C ALA A 82 -4.46 5.02 -22.53
N SER A 83 -4.94 4.45 -23.64
CA SER A 83 -6.28 3.89 -23.72
C SER A 83 -6.29 2.53 -23.03
N PHE A 84 -7.21 2.34 -22.08
CA PHE A 84 -7.41 1.07 -21.40
C PHE A 84 -8.75 0.47 -21.79
N THR A 85 -8.76 -0.84 -22.04
CA THR A 85 -10.02 -1.59 -22.04
C THR A 85 -10.45 -1.91 -20.61
N LEU A 86 -11.75 -2.19 -20.41
CA LEU A 86 -12.26 -2.65 -19.13
C LEU A 86 -11.52 -3.93 -18.67
N SER A 87 -11.21 -4.84 -19.60
CA SER A 87 -10.46 -6.07 -19.30
C SER A 87 -9.04 -5.84 -18.82
N ASP A 88 -8.30 -4.90 -19.43
CA ASP A 88 -6.93 -4.56 -18.99
C ASP A 88 -6.95 -4.02 -17.56
N PHE A 89 -7.95 -3.19 -17.27
CA PHE A 89 -8.16 -2.61 -15.96
C PHE A 89 -8.37 -3.67 -14.88
N ASN A 90 -9.21 -4.64 -15.19
CA ASN A 90 -9.61 -5.64 -14.24
C ASN A 90 -8.50 -6.67 -13.96
N LEU A 91 -7.71 -7.01 -14.98
CA LEU A 91 -6.51 -7.84 -14.78
C LEU A 91 -5.52 -7.12 -13.88
N PHE A 92 -5.24 -5.84 -14.14
CA PHE A 92 -4.31 -5.06 -13.33
C PHE A 92 -4.77 -4.96 -11.87
N TYR A 93 -6.05 -4.72 -11.65
CA TYR A 93 -6.68 -4.66 -10.34
C TYR A 93 -6.55 -5.96 -9.54
N SER A 94 -6.86 -7.10 -10.20
CA SER A 94 -6.81 -8.41 -9.55
C SER A 94 -5.43 -8.78 -9.04
N ILE A 95 -4.38 -8.13 -9.57
CA ILE A 95 -2.99 -8.27 -9.12
C ILE A 95 -2.64 -7.18 -8.08
N SER A 96 -3.03 -5.93 -8.33
CA SER A 96 -2.54 -4.78 -7.59
C SER A 96 -3.04 -4.71 -6.16
N PHE A 97 -4.29 -5.06 -5.91
CA PHE A 97 -4.83 -5.06 -4.57
C PHE A 97 -4.24 -6.15 -3.67
N PRO A 98 -4.12 -7.41 -4.12
CA PRO A 98 -3.33 -8.40 -3.41
C PRO A 98 -1.88 -7.96 -3.17
N LEU A 99 -1.25 -7.32 -4.16
CA LEU A 99 0.14 -6.88 -4.03
C LEU A 99 0.31 -5.74 -3.00
N ALA A 100 -0.56 -4.73 -3.02
CA ALA A 100 -0.57 -3.66 -2.03
C ALA A 100 -0.89 -4.19 -0.62
N PHE A 101 -1.83 -5.14 -0.53
CA PHE A 101 -2.15 -5.83 0.71
C PHE A 101 -0.93 -6.58 1.29
N ILE A 102 -0.26 -7.39 0.46
CA ILE A 102 0.98 -8.09 0.84
C ILE A 102 2.05 -7.08 1.25
N GLY A 103 2.15 -5.94 0.55
CA GLY A 103 3.04 -4.84 0.90
C GLY A 103 2.78 -4.29 2.30
N LEU A 104 1.53 -3.98 2.65
CA LEU A 104 1.18 -3.51 3.98
C LEU A 104 1.39 -4.57 5.08
N VAL A 105 1.19 -5.86 4.78
CA VAL A 105 1.54 -6.97 5.68
C VAL A 105 3.05 -7.06 5.88
N ALA A 106 3.84 -6.83 4.82
CA ALA A 106 5.30 -6.78 4.91
C ALA A 106 5.72 -5.61 5.81
N ILE A 107 5.14 -4.42 5.67
CA ILE A 107 5.40 -3.29 6.59
C ILE A 107 5.13 -3.67 8.04
N TYR A 108 3.99 -4.31 8.32
CA TYR A 108 3.65 -4.75 9.67
C TYR A 108 4.70 -5.71 10.23
N LYS A 109 5.14 -6.70 9.44
CA LYS A 109 6.24 -7.59 9.82
C LYS A 109 7.54 -6.84 10.04
N GLY A 110 7.83 -5.84 9.22
CA GLY A 110 8.97 -4.95 9.37
C GLY A 110 8.95 -4.26 10.74
N ILE A 111 7.86 -3.57 11.08
CA ILE A 111 7.63 -2.92 12.39
C ILE A 111 7.85 -3.92 13.54
N ARG A 112 7.24 -5.11 13.45
CA ARG A 112 7.39 -6.15 14.48
C ARG A 112 8.81 -6.67 14.62
N SER A 113 9.59 -6.66 13.55
CA SER A 113 10.96 -7.20 13.53
C SER A 113 12.04 -6.22 14.00
N VAL A 114 11.74 -4.93 14.17
CA VAL A 114 12.67 -3.96 14.77
C VAL A 114 12.74 -4.10 16.29
N GLY A 115 11.65 -4.50 16.94
CA GLY A 115 11.62 -4.68 18.39
C GLY A 115 12.31 -5.97 18.85
N PHE A 116 12.81 -5.99 20.09
CA PHE A 116 13.21 -7.22 20.82
C PHE A 116 12.04 -8.20 21.07
N LEU A 117 10.85 -7.87 20.60
CA LEU A 117 9.66 -8.69 20.62
C LEU A 117 9.86 -9.90 19.72
N LYS A 118 10.51 -10.96 20.22
CA LYS A 118 10.38 -12.29 19.64
C LYS A 118 8.90 -12.69 19.76
N PRO A 119 8.11 -12.70 18.68
CA PRO A 119 6.79 -13.28 18.76
C PRO A 119 7.03 -14.77 19.00
N GLY A 120 6.45 -15.35 20.05
CA GLY A 120 6.32 -16.81 20.11
C GLY A 120 5.66 -17.27 18.80
N TRP A 121 6.13 -18.38 18.23
CA TRP A 121 5.69 -18.87 16.90
C TRP A 121 4.15 -18.98 16.78
N ILE A 122 3.51 -19.30 17.90
CA ILE A 122 2.05 -19.40 18.14
C ILE A 122 1.31 -18.04 17.96
N LYS A 123 2.00 -16.89 17.84
CA LYS A 123 1.34 -15.58 17.65
C LYS A 123 1.23 -15.12 16.18
N ASN A 124 1.97 -15.74 15.25
CA ASN A 124 1.97 -15.33 13.84
C ASN A 124 1.04 -16.14 12.94
N TYR A 125 0.54 -17.30 13.38
CA TYR A 125 -0.30 -18.15 12.54
C TYR A 125 -1.64 -17.50 12.20
N HIS A 126 -2.26 -16.77 13.15
CA HIS A 126 -3.51 -16.05 12.90
C HIS A 126 -3.39 -15.02 11.78
N LEU A 127 -2.26 -14.30 11.71
CA LEU A 127 -1.99 -13.35 10.63
C LEU A 127 -1.93 -14.08 9.28
N TRP A 128 -1.24 -15.21 9.22
CA TRP A 128 -1.13 -16.00 8.00
C TRP A 128 -2.45 -16.63 7.59
N ILE A 129 -3.22 -17.19 8.53
CA ILE A 129 -4.56 -17.73 8.28
C ILE A 129 -5.45 -16.63 7.71
N TRP A 130 -5.53 -15.48 8.38
CA TRP A 130 -6.33 -14.37 7.89
C TRP A 130 -5.86 -13.88 6.51
N MET A 131 -4.55 -13.78 6.27
CA MET A 131 -4.02 -13.36 4.97
C MET A 131 -4.39 -14.35 3.85
N ILE A 132 -4.22 -15.66 4.10
CA ILE A 132 -4.57 -16.71 3.13
C ILE A 132 -6.07 -16.73 2.88
N LEU A 133 -6.90 -16.67 3.93
CA LEU A 133 -8.36 -16.62 3.80
C LEU A 133 -8.80 -15.36 3.05
N SER A 134 -8.19 -14.21 3.32
CA SER A 134 -8.51 -12.96 2.64
C SER A 134 -8.21 -13.07 1.14
N LEU A 135 -7.02 -13.55 0.78
CA LEU A 135 -6.62 -13.77 -0.61
C LEU A 135 -7.49 -14.83 -1.29
N ALA A 136 -7.86 -15.90 -0.59
CA ALA A 136 -8.72 -16.95 -1.13
C ALA A 136 -10.14 -16.45 -1.39
N VAL A 137 -10.73 -15.67 -0.47
CA VAL A 137 -12.05 -15.06 -0.65
C VAL A 137 -12.05 -14.10 -1.82
N PHE A 138 -11.04 -13.21 -1.91
CA PHE A 138 -10.90 -12.28 -3.03
C PHE A 138 -10.70 -13.02 -4.36
N GLY A 139 -9.77 -13.98 -4.41
CA GLY A 139 -9.49 -14.76 -5.62
C GLY A 139 -10.69 -15.59 -6.07
N THR A 140 -11.43 -16.19 -5.13
CA THR A 140 -12.67 -16.91 -5.43
C THR A 140 -13.73 -15.99 -5.99
N TYR A 141 -13.89 -14.79 -5.40
CA TYR A 141 -14.84 -13.79 -5.90
C TYR A 141 -14.48 -13.37 -7.34
N VAL A 142 -13.22 -13.01 -7.59
CA VAL A 142 -12.73 -12.64 -8.93
C VAL A 142 -12.92 -13.77 -9.94
N TYR A 143 -12.69 -15.02 -9.54
CA TYR A 143 -12.86 -16.19 -10.39
C TYR A 143 -14.34 -16.45 -10.75
N LEU A 144 -15.25 -16.35 -9.78
CA LEU A 144 -16.66 -16.68 -9.97
C LEU A 144 -17.46 -15.57 -10.66
N PHE A 145 -17.18 -14.32 -10.35
CA PHE A 145 -17.98 -13.17 -10.80
C PHE A 145 -17.27 -12.32 -11.85
N GLY A 146 -16.06 -12.72 -12.24
CA GLY A 146 -15.20 -11.90 -13.07
C GLY A 146 -14.67 -10.68 -12.31
N SER A 147 -13.91 -9.88 -13.03
CA SER A 147 -13.17 -8.75 -12.49
C SER A 147 -13.75 -7.40 -12.92
N ALA A 148 -14.78 -7.40 -13.78
CA ALA A 148 -15.67 -6.26 -14.07
C ALA A 148 -16.88 -6.37 -13.13
N PRO A 149 -16.91 -5.64 -12.03
CA PRO A 149 -17.92 -5.90 -11.03
C PRO A 149 -19.23 -5.24 -11.48
N ASP A 150 -20.31 -6.01 -11.57
CA ASP A 150 -21.68 -5.47 -11.77
C ASP A 150 -22.29 -4.94 -10.44
N ASN A 151 -21.52 -4.99 -9.36
CA ASN A 151 -21.91 -4.63 -8.01
C ASN A 151 -20.68 -4.14 -7.23
N TYR A 152 -20.84 -3.48 -6.09
CA TYR A 152 -19.70 -2.93 -5.35
C TYR A 152 -18.99 -3.92 -4.42
N VAL A 153 -19.34 -5.22 -4.43
CA VAL A 153 -18.90 -6.16 -3.39
C VAL A 153 -17.37 -6.30 -3.38
N ILE A 154 -16.72 -6.28 -4.55
CA ILE A 154 -15.27 -6.43 -4.61
C ILE A 154 -14.52 -5.26 -3.97
N GLU A 155 -15.03 -4.03 -4.12
CA GLU A 155 -14.45 -2.83 -3.52
C GLU A 155 -14.65 -2.84 -2.00
N PHE A 156 -15.82 -3.29 -1.53
CA PHE A 156 -16.06 -3.52 -0.11
C PHE A 156 -15.14 -4.60 0.46
N LEU A 157 -14.98 -5.74 -0.24
CA LEU A 157 -14.06 -6.80 0.18
C LEU A 157 -12.65 -6.25 0.30
N VAL A 158 -12.17 -5.48 -0.67
CA VAL A 158 -10.82 -4.91 -0.61
C VAL A 158 -10.65 -3.98 0.58
N VAL A 159 -11.58 -3.05 0.81
CA VAL A 159 -11.42 -2.08 1.90
C VAL A 159 -11.56 -2.74 3.26
N PHE A 160 -12.56 -3.60 3.47
CA PHE A 160 -12.86 -4.19 4.78
C PHE A 160 -12.07 -5.46 5.09
N LEU A 161 -11.74 -6.27 4.08
CA LEU A 161 -10.99 -7.51 4.26
C LEU A 161 -9.49 -7.31 4.15
N PHE A 162 -9.01 -6.42 3.27
CA PHE A 162 -7.57 -6.20 3.08
C PHE A 162 -7.07 -4.98 3.84
N PHE A 163 -7.57 -3.79 3.50
CA PHE A 163 -6.91 -2.55 3.88
C PHE A 163 -7.19 -2.14 5.32
N LEU A 164 -8.45 -1.99 5.73
CA LEU A 164 -8.81 -1.58 7.10
C LEU A 164 -8.10 -2.42 8.18
N PRO A 165 -8.18 -3.75 8.16
CA PRO A 165 -7.55 -4.55 9.21
C PRO A 165 -6.03 -4.39 9.23
N VAL A 166 -5.38 -4.32 8.06
CA VAL A 166 -3.93 -4.19 7.99
C VAL A 166 -3.45 -2.80 8.42
N TYR A 167 -4.21 -1.74 8.13
CA TYR A 167 -3.92 -0.39 8.64
C TYR A 167 -4.00 -0.36 10.17
N PHE A 168 -5.06 -0.94 10.75
CA PHE A 168 -5.17 -1.05 12.21
C PHE A 168 -4.06 -1.90 12.83
N LEU A 169 -3.67 -3.00 12.20
CA LEU A 169 -2.53 -3.82 12.64
C LEU A 169 -1.22 -3.04 12.63
N ASN A 170 -0.95 -2.27 11.57
CA ASN A 170 0.23 -1.42 11.48
C ASN A 170 0.22 -0.33 12.57
N MET A 171 -0.91 0.37 12.74
CA MET A 171 -1.07 1.38 13.81
C MET A 171 -0.88 0.78 15.20
N TYR A 172 -1.50 -0.37 15.47
CA TYR A 172 -1.32 -1.10 16.73
C TYR A 172 0.15 -1.50 16.92
N GLY A 173 0.81 -1.99 15.87
CA GLY A 173 2.23 -2.31 15.86
C GLY A 173 3.10 -1.11 16.25
N LEU A 174 2.83 0.08 15.71
CA LEU A 174 3.53 1.32 16.05
C LEU A 174 3.28 1.76 17.49
N ILE A 175 2.02 1.68 17.98
CA ILE A 175 1.66 2.02 19.36
C ILE A 175 2.39 1.10 20.34
N GLN A 176 2.37 -0.21 20.06
CA GLN A 176 3.08 -1.18 20.87
C GLN A 176 4.59 -0.92 20.85
N TRP A 177 5.16 -0.65 19.67
CA TRP A 177 6.57 -0.33 19.53
C TRP A 177 6.95 0.89 20.40
N LYS A 178 6.18 1.97 20.32
CA LYS A 178 6.39 3.18 21.14
C LYS A 178 6.34 2.88 22.64
N ARG A 179 5.38 2.06 23.08
CA ARG A 179 5.23 1.69 24.49
C ARG A 179 6.43 0.88 24.97
N ASP A 180 6.82 -0.12 24.20
CA ASP A 180 7.84 -1.09 24.59
C ASP A 180 9.25 -0.48 24.52
N TRP A 181 9.45 0.58 23.72
CA TRP A 181 10.73 1.31 23.59
C TRP A 181 10.79 2.60 24.40
N LYS A 182 9.79 2.90 25.25
CA LYS A 182 9.71 4.18 25.97
C LYS A 182 10.98 4.55 26.74
N ALA A 183 11.71 3.56 27.25
CA ALA A 183 12.94 3.76 28.02
C ALA A 183 14.20 4.00 27.17
N VAL A 184 14.21 3.60 25.90
CA VAL A 184 15.42 3.58 25.04
C VAL A 184 15.23 4.37 23.74
N ALA A 185 14.00 4.79 23.42
CA ALA A 185 13.70 5.50 22.19
C ALA A 185 14.28 6.93 22.19
N THR A 186 15.18 7.21 21.25
CA THR A 186 15.67 8.55 20.98
C THR A 186 14.55 9.44 20.42
N LYS A 187 14.73 10.77 20.50
CA LYS A 187 13.81 11.75 19.87
C LYS A 187 13.59 11.46 18.38
N THR A 188 14.63 11.02 17.67
CA THR A 188 14.56 10.67 16.24
C THR A 188 13.66 9.46 15.98
N ILE A 189 13.76 8.39 16.79
CA ILE A 189 12.88 7.22 16.67
C ILE A 189 11.43 7.60 16.95
N ASN A 190 11.20 8.39 18.00
CA ASN A 190 9.84 8.84 18.35
C ASN A 190 9.21 9.69 17.24
N ALA A 191 9.99 10.62 16.66
CA ALA A 191 9.55 11.38 15.49
C ALA A 191 9.22 10.45 14.32
N GLY A 192 10.07 9.45 14.06
CA GLY A 192 9.84 8.45 13.02
C GLY A 192 8.53 7.68 13.19
N ILE A 193 8.25 7.20 14.41
CA ILE A 193 6.99 6.50 14.74
C ILE A 193 5.76 7.40 14.53
N VAL A 194 5.84 8.66 14.96
CA VAL A 194 4.73 9.62 14.79
C VAL A 194 4.46 9.88 13.31
N LEU A 195 5.51 10.11 12.51
CA LEU A 195 5.36 10.33 11.07
C LEU A 195 4.74 9.12 10.36
N MET A 196 5.19 7.90 10.68
CA MET A 196 4.56 6.68 10.15
C MET A 196 3.09 6.56 10.57
N PHE A 197 2.76 6.88 11.83
CA PHE A 197 1.38 6.83 12.32
C PHE A 197 0.47 7.82 11.58
N VAL A 198 0.93 9.06 11.36
CA VAL A 198 0.21 10.06 10.57
C VAL A 198 0.04 9.58 9.13
N GLY A 199 1.07 9.02 8.51
CA GLY A 199 0.98 8.45 7.17
C GLY A 199 -0.06 7.34 7.05
N LEU A 200 -0.15 6.45 8.06
CA LEU A 200 -1.18 5.41 8.12
C LEU A 200 -2.60 5.99 8.31
N LEU A 201 -2.77 7.07 9.07
CA LEU A 201 -4.07 7.75 9.24
C LEU A 201 -4.54 8.38 7.92
N ILE A 202 -3.61 8.96 7.17
CA ILE A 202 -3.89 9.50 5.84
C ILE A 202 -4.32 8.36 4.90
N GLY A 203 -3.57 7.24 4.87
CA GLY A 203 -3.94 6.06 4.08
C GLY A 203 -5.30 5.44 4.47
N LEU A 204 -5.66 5.48 5.76
CA LEU A 204 -6.99 5.08 6.21
C LEU A 204 -8.07 6.02 5.64
N SER A 205 -7.82 7.32 5.67
CA SER A 205 -8.72 8.34 5.14
C SER A 205 -8.91 8.22 3.62
N GLU A 206 -7.84 7.87 2.89
CA GLU A 206 -7.90 7.55 1.46
C GLU A 206 -8.85 6.39 1.16
N ASN A 207 -8.87 5.34 1.99
CA ASN A 207 -9.78 4.21 1.77
C ASN A 207 -11.25 4.62 1.92
N PHE A 208 -11.58 5.48 2.88
CA PHE A 208 -12.93 6.02 3.02
C PHE A 208 -13.30 6.96 1.88
N LEU A 209 -12.36 7.79 1.42
CA LEU A 209 -12.58 8.66 0.27
C LEU A 209 -12.74 7.84 -1.02
N ALA A 210 -11.97 6.79 -1.21
CA ALA A 210 -12.11 5.85 -2.32
C ALA A 210 -13.51 5.22 -2.33
N LEU A 211 -13.97 4.66 -1.20
CA LEU A 211 -15.32 4.12 -1.10
C LEU A 211 -16.39 5.15 -1.44
N ARG A 212 -16.25 6.38 -0.91
CA ARG A 212 -17.20 7.46 -1.22
C ARG A 212 -17.24 7.75 -2.73
N GLN A 213 -16.08 7.82 -3.39
CA GLN A 213 -16.02 8.09 -4.83
C GLN A 213 -16.60 6.92 -5.63
N ILE A 214 -16.25 5.68 -5.28
CA ILE A 214 -16.74 4.48 -5.95
C ILE A 214 -18.27 4.39 -5.89
N LEU A 215 -18.87 4.71 -4.75
CA LEU A 215 -20.33 4.67 -4.57
C LEU A 215 -21.10 5.75 -5.36
N MET A 216 -20.41 6.76 -5.91
CA MET A 216 -21.03 7.83 -6.72
C MET A 216 -21.16 7.49 -8.20
N TYR A 217 -20.48 6.44 -8.67
CA TYR A 217 -20.43 6.06 -10.09
C TYR A 217 -20.82 4.59 -10.23
N PRO A 218 -21.37 4.16 -11.39
CA PRO A 218 -21.66 2.75 -11.61
C PRO A 218 -20.42 1.87 -11.33
N PRO A 219 -20.60 0.65 -10.78
CA PRO A 219 -19.49 -0.21 -10.36
C PRO A 219 -18.42 -0.39 -11.44
N GLN A 220 -18.81 -0.45 -12.71
CA GLN A 220 -17.88 -0.64 -13.84
C GLN A 220 -16.91 0.55 -14.05
N PHE A 221 -17.22 1.73 -13.48
CA PHE A 221 -16.42 2.96 -13.61
C PHE A 221 -15.70 3.35 -12.31
N TRP A 222 -15.62 2.45 -11.33
CA TRP A 222 -14.99 2.70 -10.03
C TRP A 222 -13.57 3.29 -10.18
N PHE A 223 -12.77 2.82 -11.15
CA PHE A 223 -11.41 3.33 -11.36
C PHE A 223 -11.42 4.77 -11.82
N LEU A 224 -12.30 5.14 -12.76
CA LEU A 224 -12.43 6.51 -13.21
C LEU A 224 -12.83 7.43 -12.04
N ALA A 225 -13.72 6.95 -11.17
CA ALA A 225 -14.13 7.68 -9.97
C ALA A 225 -12.95 7.97 -9.03
N VAL A 226 -12.01 7.03 -8.89
CA VAL A 226 -10.82 7.20 -8.05
C VAL A 226 -9.73 8.00 -8.76
N ALA A 227 -9.46 7.71 -10.03
CA ALA A 227 -8.40 8.31 -10.84
C ALA A 227 -8.70 9.75 -11.29
N SER A 228 -9.96 10.17 -11.27
CA SER A 228 -10.35 11.57 -11.50
C SER A 228 -10.24 12.43 -10.23
N SER A 229 -9.96 11.84 -9.06
CA SER A 229 -9.91 12.56 -7.79
C SER A 229 -8.51 13.08 -7.49
N ARG A 230 -8.25 14.36 -7.80
CA ARG A 230 -7.00 15.05 -7.41
C ARG A 230 -6.70 14.95 -5.91
N VAL A 231 -7.75 15.00 -5.07
CA VAL A 231 -7.61 14.88 -3.61
C VAL A 231 -7.02 13.52 -3.22
N MET A 232 -7.36 12.44 -3.92
CA MET A 232 -6.77 11.11 -3.67
C MET A 232 -5.26 11.12 -3.91
N TYR A 233 -4.80 11.67 -5.03
CA TYR A 233 -3.36 11.74 -5.32
C TYR A 233 -2.59 12.64 -4.35
N LEU A 234 -3.19 13.75 -3.91
CA LEU A 234 -2.60 14.60 -2.89
C LEU A 234 -2.45 13.87 -1.56
N LEU A 235 -3.50 13.19 -1.09
CA LEU A 235 -3.43 12.41 0.15
C LEU A 235 -2.38 11.30 0.05
N GLN A 236 -2.37 10.55 -1.06
CA GLN A 236 -1.38 9.50 -1.31
C GLN A 236 0.05 10.03 -1.27
N SER A 237 0.28 11.19 -1.90
CA SER A 237 1.59 11.85 -1.91
C SER A 237 2.02 12.27 -0.51
N VAL A 238 1.13 12.92 0.23
CA VAL A 238 1.42 13.42 1.58
C VAL A 238 1.63 12.25 2.54
N GLY A 239 0.71 11.29 2.56
CA GLY A 239 0.79 10.08 3.39
C GLY A 239 2.07 9.30 3.15
N MET A 240 2.51 9.22 1.89
CA MET A 240 3.77 8.63 1.50
C MET A 240 4.99 9.36 2.06
N VAL A 241 5.05 10.69 1.92
CA VAL A 241 6.16 11.49 2.44
C VAL A 241 6.28 11.28 3.95
N PHE A 242 5.15 11.25 4.67
CA PHE A 242 5.11 10.94 6.09
C PHE A 242 5.63 9.52 6.40
N MET A 243 5.17 8.50 5.67
CA MET A 243 5.63 7.12 5.84
C MET A 243 7.15 7.00 5.63
N ILE A 244 7.67 7.42 4.47
CA ILE A 244 9.09 7.27 4.11
C ILE A 244 9.99 8.03 5.07
N THR A 245 9.65 9.28 5.38
CA THR A 245 10.41 10.08 6.35
C THR A 245 10.39 9.41 7.73
N GLY A 246 9.26 8.83 8.11
CA GLY A 246 9.12 8.07 9.34
C GLY A 246 10.03 6.85 9.43
N PHE A 247 10.09 6.03 8.37
CA PHE A 247 11.02 4.90 8.30
C PHE A 247 12.48 5.35 8.30
N PHE A 248 12.80 6.41 7.56
CA PHE A 248 14.16 6.94 7.51
C PHE A 248 14.65 7.41 8.88
N PHE A 249 13.84 8.19 9.60
CA PHE A 249 14.16 8.65 10.95
C PHE A 249 14.32 7.49 11.92
N THR A 250 13.45 6.49 11.80
CA THR A 250 13.51 5.33 12.69
C THR A 250 14.75 4.48 12.43
N HIS A 251 15.11 4.26 11.16
CA HIS A 251 16.37 3.59 10.78
C HIS A 251 17.60 4.34 11.26
N HIS A 252 17.65 5.65 11.02
CA HIS A 252 18.75 6.51 11.43
C HIS A 252 18.93 6.51 12.95
N GLY A 253 17.82 6.65 13.70
CA GLY A 253 17.83 6.58 15.15
C GLY A 253 18.32 5.22 15.67
N PHE A 254 17.88 4.12 15.04
CA PHE A 254 18.32 2.77 15.38
C PHE A 254 19.82 2.55 15.14
N LYS A 255 20.36 3.02 14.00
CA LYS A 255 21.79 2.95 13.71
C LYS A 255 22.62 3.71 14.75
N ARG A 256 22.16 4.91 15.13
CA ARG A 256 22.86 5.75 16.10
C ARG A 256 22.93 5.09 17.48
N MET A 257 21.80 4.58 17.98
CA MET A 257 21.78 3.85 19.26
C MET A 257 22.78 2.69 19.27
N LYS A 258 22.78 1.86 18.22
CA LYS A 258 23.70 0.72 18.13
C LYS A 258 25.17 1.15 18.11
N SER A 259 25.49 2.31 17.52
CA SER A 259 26.84 2.85 17.53
C SER A 259 27.27 3.39 18.90
N GLU A 260 26.34 3.98 19.65
CA GLU A 260 26.59 4.52 21.00
C GLU A 260 26.75 3.38 22.02
N ASP A 261 25.94 2.31 21.92
CA ASP A 261 26.08 1.11 22.74
C ASP A 261 27.46 0.46 22.57
N VAL A 262 27.93 0.33 21.32
CA VAL A 262 29.25 -0.24 21.01
C VAL A 262 30.38 0.61 21.59
N LYS A 263 30.28 1.94 21.55
CA LYS A 263 31.28 2.83 22.16
C LYS A 263 31.31 2.71 23.68
N SER A 264 30.14 2.65 24.33
CA SER A 264 30.05 2.49 25.79
C SER A 264 30.67 1.17 26.28
N ILE A 265 30.52 0.08 25.51
CA ILE A 265 31.11 -1.23 25.81
C ILE A 265 32.62 -1.26 25.53
N ALA A 266 33.07 -0.50 24.52
CA ALA A 266 34.48 -0.39 24.16
C ALA A 266 35.29 0.54 25.08
N GLY A 267 34.64 1.23 26.03
CA GLY A 267 35.30 2.13 26.98
C GLY A 267 35.93 3.38 26.35
N VAL A 268 35.41 3.81 25.19
CA VAL A 268 35.84 5.01 24.45
C VAL A 268 34.84 6.15 24.62
#